data_AF-A0A1D2IB18-F1
#
_entry.id   AF-A0A1D2IB18-F1
#
_cell.length_a   1.000
_cell.length_b   1.000
_cell.length_c   1.000
_cell.angle_alpha   90.00
_cell.angle_beta   90.00
_cell.angle_gamma   90.00
#
_symmetry.space_group_name_H-M   'P 1'
#
loop_
_entity.id
_entity.type
_entity.pdbx_description
1 polymer ?
#
loop_
_entity_poly.entity_id
_entity_poly.type
_entity_poly.pdbx_seq_one_letter_code
_entity_poly.pdbx_strand_id
1 'polypeptide(L)'
;MPVLRQITTCTAPSTVVVERRTRARDRPVDYRLEVCHRHRWLASNWTGRRGADGAGGRCGTVTDYRPFDTIVQSHADLWLRALTTNGPEDHDGDLAAALRAGFEWLTAHREPTGVAMALEHAARVAEATVVGTLKPAEGQVQVLAALSLAETLDAGSRGA
;
A
#
# COMPACT_ATOMS: atom_id res chain seq x y z
N MET A 1 -13.45 -3.33 6.64
CA MET A 1 -13.30 -4.13 5.41
C MET A 1 -11.81 -4.28 5.11
N PRO A 2 -11.35 -5.41 4.53
CA PRO A 2 -9.97 -5.53 4.11
C PRO A 2 -9.65 -4.58 2.95
N VAL A 3 -8.39 -4.16 2.88
CA VAL A 3 -7.81 -3.41 1.76
C VAL A 3 -7.04 -4.40 0.90
N LEU A 4 -7.32 -4.38 -0.41
CA LEU A 4 -6.60 -5.20 -1.38
C LEU A 4 -5.51 -4.36 -2.04
N ARG A 5 -4.27 -4.85 -1.96
CA ARG A 5 -3.11 -4.26 -2.65
C ARG A 5 -2.53 -5.26 -3.63
N GLN A 6 -1.92 -4.76 -4.69
CA GLN A 6 -1.25 -5.56 -5.69
C GLN A 6 0.16 -5.02 -5.90
N ILE A 7 1.14 -5.63 -5.23
CA ILE A 7 2.52 -5.09 -5.15
C ILE A 7 3.45 -5.62 -6.25
N THR A 8 2.93 -6.48 -7.14
CA THR A 8 3.63 -6.95 -8.36
C THR A 8 2.67 -7.03 -9.52
N THR A 9 3.16 -6.98 -10.76
CA THR A 9 2.37 -7.30 -11.95
C THR A 9 2.35 -8.77 -12.32
N CYS A 10 3.23 -9.57 -11.73
CA CYS A 10 3.29 -11.01 -11.90
C CYS A 10 1.89 -11.66 -11.85
N THR A 11 1.56 -12.43 -12.88
CA THR A 11 0.30 -13.17 -12.98
C THR A 11 0.44 -14.62 -12.53
N ALA A 12 1.65 -15.06 -12.19
CA ALA A 12 1.90 -16.43 -11.73
C ALA A 12 1.13 -16.69 -10.43
N PRO A 13 0.60 -17.92 -10.27
CA PRO A 13 -0.02 -18.32 -9.01
C PRO A 13 1.02 -18.30 -7.89
N SER A 14 0.56 -17.95 -6.69
CA SER A 14 1.37 -17.98 -5.50
C SER A 14 1.69 -19.42 -5.12
N THR A 15 2.90 -19.62 -4.61
CA THR A 15 3.35 -20.90 -4.04
C THR A 15 3.64 -20.77 -2.55
N VAL A 16 3.69 -19.53 -2.05
CA VAL A 16 3.95 -19.18 -0.66
C VAL A 16 2.97 -18.10 -0.25
N VAL A 17 2.44 -18.24 0.95
CA VAL A 17 1.65 -17.24 1.63
C VAL A 17 2.41 -16.79 2.87
N VAL A 18 2.42 -15.48 3.11
CA VAL A 18 2.84 -14.89 4.39
C VAL A 18 1.59 -14.42 5.11
N GLU A 19 1.29 -15.02 6.25
CA GLU A 19 0.15 -14.65 7.07
C GLU A 19 0.63 -14.14 8.42
N ARG A 20 0.24 -12.89 8.73
CA ARG A 20 0.44 -12.33 10.06
C ARG A 20 -0.85 -12.48 10.84
N ARG A 21 -0.85 -13.34 11.84
CA ARG A 21 -1.98 -13.52 12.75
C ARG A 21 -1.88 -12.57 13.93
N THR A 22 -3.04 -12.14 14.39
CA THR A 22 -3.24 -11.33 15.59
C THR A 22 -3.99 -12.20 16.61
N ARG A 23 -3.77 -11.96 17.91
CA ARG A 23 -4.53 -12.64 18.97
C ARG A 23 -5.91 -12.02 19.22
N ALA A 24 -6.30 -10.99 18.49
CA ALA A 24 -7.61 -10.36 18.61
C ALA A 24 -8.72 -11.34 18.16
N ARG A 25 -9.80 -11.39 18.93
CA ARG A 25 -10.89 -12.38 18.77
C ARG A 25 -11.78 -12.11 17.54
N ASP A 26 -11.83 -10.85 17.13
CA ASP A 26 -12.61 -10.28 16.03
C ASP A 26 -11.77 -10.07 14.76
N ARG A 27 -10.44 -9.99 14.89
CA ARG A 27 -9.48 -9.92 13.78
C ARG A 27 -8.37 -10.97 13.97
N PRO A 28 -8.53 -12.19 13.44
CA PRO A 28 -7.54 -13.25 13.59
C PRO A 28 -6.32 -13.06 12.68
N VAL A 29 -6.43 -12.24 11.63
CA VAL A 29 -5.38 -11.98 10.64
C VAL A 29 -5.20 -10.48 10.47
N ASP A 30 -3.96 -10.00 10.58
CA ASP A 30 -3.57 -8.63 10.24
C ASP A 30 -3.49 -8.49 8.73
N TYR A 31 -2.76 -9.38 8.06
CA TYR A 31 -2.73 -9.43 6.61
C TYR A 31 -2.32 -10.81 6.09
N ARG A 32 -2.60 -11.02 4.81
CA ARG A 32 -2.16 -12.16 4.01
C ARG A 32 -1.49 -11.64 2.74
N LEU A 33 -0.24 -12.02 2.50
CA LEU A 33 0.49 -11.75 1.26
C LEU A 33 0.68 -13.05 0.47
N GLU A 34 0.39 -13.01 -0.82
CA GLU A 34 0.55 -14.11 -1.75
C GLU A 34 1.78 -13.92 -2.65
N VAL A 35 2.66 -14.92 -2.74
CA VAL A 35 3.95 -14.80 -3.45
C VAL A 35 4.24 -16.05 -4.27
N CYS A 36 4.62 -15.89 -5.54
CA CYS A 36 5.11 -17.00 -6.36
C CYS A 36 6.58 -17.33 -6.06
N HIS A 37 7.05 -18.48 -6.52
CA HIS A 37 8.43 -18.91 -6.32
C HIS A 37 9.48 -17.87 -6.78
N ARG A 38 9.24 -17.20 -7.91
CA ARG A 38 10.15 -16.19 -8.48
C ARG A 38 10.27 -14.96 -7.57
N HIS A 39 9.19 -14.56 -6.92
CA HIS A 39 9.15 -13.36 -6.09
C HIS A 39 9.22 -13.64 -4.59
N ARG A 40 9.65 -14.84 -4.18
CA ARG A 40 9.79 -15.24 -2.77
C ARG A 40 10.59 -14.25 -1.92
N TRP A 41 11.46 -13.45 -2.54
CA TRP A 41 12.22 -12.39 -1.87
C TRP A 41 11.32 -11.31 -1.27
N LEU A 42 10.13 -11.05 -1.84
CA LEU A 42 9.15 -10.13 -1.28
C LEU A 42 8.78 -10.53 0.14
N ALA A 43 8.65 -11.83 0.42
CA ALA A 43 8.31 -12.32 1.75
C ALA A 43 9.33 -11.92 2.83
N SER A 44 10.55 -11.51 2.47
CA SER A 44 11.58 -11.05 3.41
C SER A 44 11.26 -9.71 4.06
N ASN A 45 10.48 -8.86 3.41
CA ASN A 45 10.09 -7.55 3.93
C ASN A 45 8.78 -7.61 4.73
N TRP A 46 8.16 -8.79 4.84
CA TRP A 46 6.86 -8.99 5.50
C TRP A 46 7.00 -9.93 6.69
N THR A 47 6.53 -9.47 7.84
CA THR A 47 6.56 -10.19 9.12
C THR A 47 5.39 -11.15 9.26
N GLY A 48 5.62 -12.46 9.35
CA GLY A 48 4.53 -13.41 9.55
C GLY A 48 4.97 -14.84 9.38
N ARG A 49 4.03 -15.78 9.54
CA ARG A 49 4.30 -17.19 9.26
C ARG A 49 4.23 -17.40 7.75
N ARG A 50 5.26 -18.05 7.21
CA ARG A 50 5.30 -18.49 5.81
C ARG A 50 4.79 -19.92 5.70
N GLY A 51 4.00 -20.21 4.67
CA GLY A 51 3.51 -21.55 4.39
C GLY A 51 2.97 -21.67 2.97
N ALA A 52 2.67 -22.88 2.53
CA ALA A 52 2.01 -23.14 1.24
C ALA A 52 0.48 -23.26 1.37
N ASP A 53 -0.04 -23.36 2.60
CA ASP A 53 -1.46 -23.60 2.85
C ASP A 53 -2.32 -22.42 2.35
N GLY A 54 -3.24 -22.75 1.43
CA GLY A 54 -4.10 -21.79 0.75
C GLY A 54 -3.39 -20.88 -0.25
N ALA A 55 -2.16 -21.22 -0.68
CA ALA A 55 -1.54 -20.59 -1.84
C ALA A 55 -2.33 -20.92 -3.13
N GLY A 56 -2.17 -20.09 -4.16
CA GLY A 56 -2.82 -20.25 -5.46
C GLY A 56 -3.46 -18.98 -6.02
N GLY A 57 -3.61 -17.92 -5.22
CA GLY A 57 -3.99 -16.60 -5.70
C GLY A 57 -2.84 -15.91 -6.46
N ARG A 58 -3.07 -14.67 -6.90
CA ARG A 58 -2.10 -13.96 -7.73
C ARG A 58 -0.88 -13.52 -6.90
N CYS A 59 0.32 -13.71 -7.46
CA CYS A 59 1.54 -13.18 -6.86
C CYS A 59 1.43 -11.67 -6.60
N GLY A 60 1.88 -11.21 -5.44
CA GLY A 60 1.85 -9.81 -5.01
C GLY A 60 0.51 -9.34 -4.47
N THR A 61 -0.51 -10.20 -4.40
CA THR A 61 -1.77 -9.83 -3.75
C THR A 61 -1.59 -9.76 -2.24
N VAL A 62 -1.96 -8.63 -1.64
CA VAL A 62 -2.04 -8.45 -0.19
C VAL A 62 -3.49 -8.19 0.19
N THR A 63 -4.02 -8.98 1.11
CA THR A 63 -5.29 -8.70 1.79
C THR A 63 -4.97 -8.19 3.19
N ASP A 64 -5.23 -6.92 3.45
CA ASP A 64 -4.82 -6.23 4.68
C ASP A 64 -6.03 -5.81 5.53
N TYR A 65 -6.07 -6.27 6.78
CA TYR A 65 -7.13 -6.02 7.76
C TYR A 65 -6.67 -5.10 8.89
N ARG A 66 -5.43 -4.58 8.82
CA ARG A 66 -4.88 -3.68 9.83
C ARG A 66 -5.65 -2.34 9.83
N PRO A 67 -5.57 -1.58 10.94
CA PRO A 67 -6.15 -0.23 10.98
C PRO A 67 -5.51 0.69 9.94
N PHE A 68 -6.25 1.72 9.54
CA PHE A 68 -5.85 2.72 8.53
C PHE A 68 -4.40 3.19 8.70
N ASP A 69 -4.05 3.71 9.88
CA ASP A 69 -2.71 4.28 10.15
C ASP A 69 -1.59 3.24 9.95
N THR A 70 -1.85 1.99 10.32
CA THR A 70 -0.87 0.91 10.16
C THR A 70 -0.69 0.52 8.69
N ILE A 71 -1.74 0.60 7.87
CA ILE A 71 -1.65 0.35 6.43
C ILE A 71 -0.93 1.51 5.75
N VAL A 72 -1.24 2.76 6.12
CA VAL A 72 -0.53 3.95 5.63
C VAL A 72 0.96 3.85 5.94
N GLN A 73 1.34 3.54 7.18
CA GLN A 73 2.75 3.35 7.54
C GLN A 73 3.39 2.22 6.72
N SER A 74 2.65 1.13 6.47
CA SER A 74 3.14 0.05 5.61
C SER A 74 3.38 0.47 4.16
N HIS A 75 2.60 1.41 3.61
CA HIS A 75 2.89 2.01 2.30
C HIS A 75 4.10 2.95 2.38
N ALA A 76 4.21 3.73 3.45
CA ALA A 76 5.32 4.66 3.68
C ALA A 76 6.67 3.91 3.70
N ASP A 77 6.79 2.92 4.57
CA ASP A 77 8.05 2.20 4.84
C ASP A 77 8.51 1.34 3.67
N LEU A 78 7.57 0.64 3.02
CA LEU A 78 7.91 -0.38 2.03
C LEU A 78 8.02 0.17 0.61
N TRP A 79 7.42 1.34 0.34
CA TRP A 79 7.22 1.80 -1.03
C TRP A 79 7.36 3.31 -1.21
N LEU A 80 6.53 4.12 -0.56
CA LEU A 80 6.41 5.56 -0.84
C LEU A 80 7.72 6.30 -0.56
N ARG A 81 8.36 6.02 0.58
CA ARG A 81 9.63 6.67 0.95
C ARG A 81 10.76 6.28 -0.02
N ALA A 82 10.81 5.04 -0.46
CA ALA A 82 11.80 4.60 -1.46
C ALA A 82 11.56 5.24 -2.84
N LEU A 83 10.30 5.53 -3.19
CA LEU A 83 9.92 6.16 -4.46
C LEU A 83 10.13 7.68 -4.45
N THR A 84 9.80 8.33 -3.34
CA THR A 84 9.63 9.80 -3.30
C THR A 84 10.52 10.51 -2.28
N THR A 85 11.28 9.77 -1.46
CA THR A 85 12.01 10.25 -0.28
C THR A 85 11.13 10.83 0.83
N ASN A 86 9.80 10.83 0.67
CA ASN A 86 8.84 11.40 1.60
C ASN A 86 7.98 10.31 2.27
N GLY A 87 7.75 10.46 3.57
CA GLY A 87 6.76 9.74 4.34
C GLY A 87 6.11 10.64 5.40
N PRO A 88 4.98 10.25 6.01
CA PRO A 88 4.27 11.09 6.98
C PRO A 88 5.17 11.61 8.12
N GLU A 89 6.14 10.81 8.53
CA GLU A 89 7.11 11.12 9.59
C GLU A 89 7.99 12.35 9.28
N ASP A 90 8.23 12.63 7.99
CA ASP A 90 9.04 13.79 7.57
C ASP A 90 8.22 15.09 7.57
N HIS A 91 6.91 14.98 7.82
CA HIS A 91 5.92 16.05 7.76
C HIS A 91 5.08 16.08 9.05
N ASP A 92 5.70 15.83 10.21
CA ASP A 92 5.04 15.85 11.54
C ASP A 92 3.83 14.89 11.67
N GLY A 93 3.82 13.81 10.90
CA GLY A 93 2.70 12.86 10.82
C GLY A 93 1.59 13.26 9.85
N ASP A 94 1.73 14.38 9.13
CA ASP A 94 0.77 14.83 8.13
C ASP A 94 0.89 14.02 6.83
N LEU A 95 -0.05 13.10 6.65
CA LEU A 95 -0.15 12.27 5.45
C LEU A 95 -0.40 13.10 4.19
N ALA A 96 -1.25 14.14 4.24
CA ALA A 96 -1.57 14.93 3.07
C ALA A 96 -0.35 15.72 2.59
N ALA A 97 0.40 16.31 3.53
CA ALA A 97 1.66 17.00 3.23
C ALA A 97 2.70 16.04 2.60
N ALA A 98 2.89 14.86 3.18
CA ALA A 98 3.81 13.86 2.64
C ALA A 98 3.44 13.41 1.21
N LEU A 99 2.15 13.19 0.94
CA LEU A 99 1.67 12.79 -0.38
C LEU A 99 1.82 13.90 -1.42
N ARG A 100 1.61 15.16 -1.03
CA ARG A 100 1.89 16.31 -1.91
C ARG A 100 3.36 16.46 -2.24
N ALA A 101 4.22 16.40 -1.23
CA ALA A 101 5.66 16.44 -1.45
C ALA A 101 6.11 15.29 -2.36
N GLY A 102 5.50 14.11 -2.21
CA GLY A 102 5.72 12.99 -3.11
C GLY A 102 5.24 13.23 -4.55
N PHE A 103 4.08 13.86 -4.75
CA PHE A 103 3.62 14.28 -6.07
C PHE A 103 4.59 15.28 -6.71
N GLU A 104 4.90 16.37 -6.00
CA GLU A 104 5.81 17.42 -6.47
C GLU A 104 7.19 16.85 -6.84
N TRP A 105 7.71 15.93 -6.02
CA TRP A 105 8.96 15.21 -6.29
C TRP A 105 8.91 14.45 -7.62
N LEU A 106 7.82 13.73 -7.89
CA LEU A 106 7.67 12.95 -9.12
C LEU A 106 7.46 13.82 -10.36
N THR A 107 6.89 15.02 -10.21
CA THR A 107 6.55 15.91 -11.32
C THR A 107 7.53 17.05 -11.55
N ALA A 108 8.50 17.27 -10.66
CA ALA A 108 9.39 18.43 -10.69
C ALA A 108 10.08 18.70 -12.05
N HIS A 109 10.29 17.65 -12.86
CA HIS A 109 10.96 17.77 -14.17
C HIS A 109 10.30 16.92 -15.26
N ARG A 110 9.07 16.44 -15.05
CA ARG A 110 8.40 15.47 -15.93
C ARG A 110 6.89 15.64 -15.87
N GLU A 111 6.23 15.26 -16.97
CA GLU A 111 4.77 15.16 -17.00
C GLU A 111 4.25 14.19 -15.92
N PRO A 112 3.08 14.47 -15.31
CA PRO A 112 2.50 13.60 -14.30
C PRO A 112 2.23 12.19 -14.84
N THR A 113 2.78 11.19 -14.16
CA THR A 113 2.45 9.78 -14.41
C THR A 113 1.18 9.39 -13.67
N GLY A 114 0.60 8.23 -13.99
CA GLY A 114 -0.54 7.69 -13.24
C GLY A 114 -0.26 7.51 -11.74
N VAL A 115 1.00 7.22 -11.37
CA VAL A 115 1.42 7.15 -9.96
C VAL A 115 1.33 8.53 -9.30
N ALA A 116 1.89 9.56 -9.94
CA ALA A 116 1.85 10.93 -9.43
C ALA A 116 0.40 11.41 -9.27
N MET A 117 -0.45 11.22 -10.28
CA MET A 117 -1.87 11.59 -10.21
C MET A 117 -2.63 10.88 -9.08
N ALA A 118 -2.31 9.60 -8.82
CA ALA A 118 -2.91 8.86 -7.72
C ALA A 118 -2.45 9.38 -6.34
N LEU A 119 -1.19 9.78 -6.19
CA LEU A 119 -0.70 10.43 -4.97
C LEU A 119 -1.34 11.80 -4.75
N GLU A 120 -1.48 12.62 -5.80
CA GLU A 120 -2.18 13.90 -5.72
C GLU A 120 -3.64 13.71 -5.28
N HIS A 121 -4.34 12.74 -5.87
CA HIS A 121 -5.71 12.42 -5.49
C HIS A 121 -5.79 11.97 -4.03
N ALA A 122 -4.91 11.08 -3.59
CA ALA A 122 -4.84 10.63 -2.20
C ALA A 122 -4.60 11.81 -1.23
N ALA A 123 -3.73 12.75 -1.59
CA ALA A 123 -3.48 13.95 -0.81
C ALA A 123 -4.76 14.78 -0.65
N ARG A 124 -5.45 15.10 -1.75
CA ARG A 124 -6.70 15.88 -1.72
C ARG A 124 -7.79 15.22 -0.87
N VAL A 125 -7.92 13.89 -0.93
CA VAL A 125 -8.87 13.14 -0.10
C VAL A 125 -8.48 13.20 1.38
N ALA A 126 -7.20 13.02 1.70
CA ALA A 126 -6.70 13.11 3.07
C ALA A 126 -7.01 14.49 3.67
N GLU A 127 -6.78 15.56 2.92
CA GLU A 127 -7.14 16.91 3.36
C GLU A 127 -8.63 17.11 3.56
N ALA A 128 -9.44 16.73 2.57
CA ALA A 128 -10.89 16.86 2.64
C ALA A 128 -11.45 16.13 3.88
N THR A 129 -10.78 15.06 4.30
CA THR A 129 -11.11 14.31 5.51
C THR A 129 -10.73 15.08 6.77
N VAL A 130 -9.53 15.67 6.82
CA VAL A 130 -9.04 16.48 7.95
C VAL A 130 -9.90 17.73 8.16
N VAL A 131 -10.26 18.44 7.08
CA VAL A 131 -11.10 19.64 7.17
C VAL A 131 -12.61 19.34 7.33
N GLY A 132 -12.99 18.06 7.39
CA GLY A 132 -14.36 17.62 7.66
C GLY A 132 -15.33 17.68 6.47
N THR A 133 -14.85 17.98 5.27
CA THR A 133 -15.65 17.96 4.02
C THR A 133 -16.02 16.53 3.62
N LEU A 134 -15.16 15.56 3.95
CA LEU A 134 -15.39 14.13 3.75
C LEU A 134 -15.42 13.40 5.10
N LYS A 135 -16.33 12.44 5.26
CA LYS A 135 -16.42 11.67 6.50
C LYS A 135 -15.14 10.85 6.70
N PRO A 136 -14.62 10.73 7.94
CA PRO A 136 -13.40 9.98 8.24
C PRO A 136 -13.33 8.58 7.62
N ALA A 137 -14.38 7.76 7.77
CA ALA A 137 -14.39 6.41 7.25
C ALA A 137 -14.38 6.36 5.70
N GLU A 138 -15.09 7.27 5.03
CA GLU A 138 -15.13 7.36 3.57
C GLU A 138 -13.78 7.85 3.02
N GLY A 139 -13.20 8.85 3.68
CA GLY A 139 -11.89 9.39 3.36
C GLY A 139 -10.77 8.37 3.50
N GLN A 140 -10.72 7.64 4.61
CA GLN A 140 -9.74 6.58 4.84
C GLN A 140 -9.81 5.49 3.76
N VAL A 141 -11.02 5.06 3.37
CA VAL A 141 -11.19 4.06 2.30
C VAL A 141 -10.67 4.59 0.96
N GLN A 142 -11.00 5.83 0.61
CA GLN A 142 -10.55 6.44 -0.65
C GLN A 142 -9.03 6.66 -0.69
N VAL A 143 -8.42 7.12 0.41
CA VAL A 143 -6.96 7.24 0.52
C VAL A 143 -6.30 5.88 0.30
N LEU A 144 -6.74 4.83 1.00
CA LEU A 144 -6.13 3.51 0.85
C LEU A 144 -6.32 2.92 -0.55
N ALA A 145 -7.47 3.17 -1.19
CA ALA A 145 -7.70 2.76 -2.57
C ALA A 145 -6.74 3.47 -3.54
N ALA A 146 -6.55 4.79 -3.36
CA ALA A 146 -5.64 5.58 -4.18
C ALA A 146 -4.17 5.15 -4.00
N LEU A 147 -3.73 4.89 -2.76
CA LEU A 147 -2.39 4.37 -2.48
C LEU A 147 -2.18 2.97 -3.07
N SER A 148 -3.18 2.09 -2.98
CA SER A 148 -3.12 0.74 -3.56
C SER A 148 -3.01 0.78 -5.09
N LEU A 149 -3.76 1.69 -5.73
CA LEU A 149 -3.67 1.93 -7.17
C LEU A 149 -2.28 2.45 -7.56
N ALA A 150 -1.77 3.45 -6.84
CA ALA A 150 -0.47 4.04 -7.10
C ALA A 150 0.67 3.00 -6.97
N GLU A 151 0.65 2.17 -5.92
CA GLU A 151 1.61 1.07 -5.72
C GLU A 151 1.53 0.05 -6.86
N THR A 152 0.32 -0.27 -7.34
CA THR A 152 0.11 -1.19 -8.47
C THR A 152 0.66 -0.63 -9.78
N LEU A 153 0.44 0.66 -10.04
CA LEU A 153 0.93 1.34 -11.24
C LEU A 153 2.46 1.41 -11.25
N ASP A 154 3.06 1.74 -10.11
CA ASP A 154 4.52 1.76 -9.95
C ASP A 154 5.12 0.37 -10.16
N ALA A 155 4.54 -0.68 -9.57
CA ALA A 155 4.97 -2.06 -9.80
C ALA A 155 4.95 -2.44 -11.29
N GLY A 156 3.94 -1.98 -12.04
CA GLY A 156 3.87 -2.20 -13.48
C GLY A 156 4.91 -1.45 -14.28
N SER A 157 5.27 -0.23 -13.88
CA SER A 157 6.35 0.52 -14.53
C SER A 157 7.73 -0.12 -14.36
N ARG A 158 7.95 -0.88 -13.27
CA ARG A 158 9.23 -1.52 -12.94
C ARG A 158 9.40 -2.93 -13.51
N GLY A 159 8.34 -3.52 -14.06
CA GLY A 159 8.36 -4.90 -14.57
C GLY A 159 8.52 -5.99 -13.49
N ALA A 160 8.13 -5.67 -12.25
CA ALA A 160 8.14 -6.59 -11.11
C ALA A 160 6.89 -7.48 -11.06
#